data_AF-F3KBG7-F1
#
_entry.id   AF-F3KBG7-F1
#
_cell.length_a   1.000
_cell.length_b   1.000
_cell.length_c   1.000
_cell.angle_alpha   90.00
_cell.angle_beta   90.00
_cell.angle_gamma   90.00
#
_symmetry.space_group_name_H-M   'P 1'
#
loop_
_entity.id
_entity.type
_entity.pdbx_description
1 polymer ?
#
loop_
_entity_poly.entity_id
_entity_poly.type
_entity_poly.pdbx_seq_one_letter_code
_entity_poly.pdbx_strand_id
1 'polypeptide(L)'
;MISRLFVYSLLFFTTFSIAQASDLSTLYSSEHLQERHDRYEPALRANFNRLVLGSLTREERARLGHVQLELPLRAPGKEGSNPLSFYAVGNTVVMPIQSIKFFDDLSLAWAYAWSNNLSLEKVTDYVSVLKYQKPPADGFPAPLVALGVAPDIWKQDKRVDDVSQKILKSAIVWIMAHEVAHLLFQHPGYGPQVSVQQAQANEAEADRFANEIMRRIGVAPGGMANFFVTLAHWSSNRGDFASDAKWQAFLKEEATHPFTAARMQALAADLRRDPGSFSIEAQDRQTGKQNVLYIASQIDDIATILNDLDIQRSIAAKAQATKLSALSYTPKKTSASNGLFSGTFNGSFEHFLRDGSTELLGLTVNLNRRKNHVTGSFDFGLGQGSIEGFISNKQLRFEWSWGANFGQGILNSNATGNQLTGQLGYQAFDHNAGRWQLSRD
;
A
#
# COMPACT_ATOMS: atom_id res chain seq x y z
N MET A 1 7.11 -60.24 26.69
CA MET A 1 8.31 -59.44 26.37
C MET A 1 8.11 -58.88 24.95
N ILE A 2 8.13 -57.56 24.82
CA ILE A 2 8.16 -56.73 23.60
C ILE A 2 6.89 -56.75 22.71
N SER A 3 6.00 -55.78 22.96
CA SER A 3 4.93 -55.35 22.05
C SER A 3 5.45 -54.28 21.09
N ARG A 4 5.17 -54.44 19.79
CA ARG A 4 5.53 -53.49 18.71
C ARG A 4 4.56 -52.30 18.68
N LEU A 5 5.07 -51.08 18.84
CA LEU A 5 4.37 -49.84 18.48
C LEU A 5 4.59 -49.54 16.99
N PHE A 6 3.52 -49.40 16.22
CA PHE A 6 3.52 -48.78 14.90
C PHE A 6 3.22 -47.29 15.07
N VAL A 7 4.19 -46.43 14.74
CA VAL A 7 4.01 -44.98 14.65
C VAL A 7 3.68 -44.65 13.19
N TYR A 8 2.47 -44.15 12.92
CA TYR A 8 2.12 -43.53 11.65
C TYR A 8 2.58 -42.07 11.67
N SER A 9 3.72 -41.78 11.04
CA SER A 9 4.10 -40.40 10.71
C SER A 9 3.35 -39.95 9.46
N LEU A 10 2.35 -39.08 9.64
CA LEU A 10 1.67 -38.40 8.54
C LEU A 10 2.59 -37.28 8.02
N LEU A 11 3.31 -37.54 6.93
CA LEU A 11 4.04 -36.53 6.16
C LEU A 11 3.04 -35.76 5.29
N PHE A 12 2.62 -34.57 5.74
CA PHE A 12 1.97 -33.59 4.88
C PHE A 12 3.02 -32.99 3.93
N PHE A 13 3.11 -33.53 2.72
CA PHE A 13 3.77 -32.84 1.61
C PHE A 13 2.84 -31.74 1.10
N THR A 14 2.97 -30.53 1.64
CA THR A 14 2.42 -29.34 0.97
C THR A 14 3.26 -29.08 -0.28
N THR A 15 2.71 -29.41 -1.44
CA THR A 15 3.29 -29.00 -2.73
C THR A 15 3.16 -27.49 -2.85
N PHE A 16 4.23 -26.76 -2.55
CA PHE A 16 4.34 -25.33 -2.86
C PHE A 16 4.36 -25.18 -4.38
N SER A 17 3.24 -24.76 -4.95
CA SER A 17 3.19 -24.35 -6.35
C SER A 17 3.95 -23.03 -6.46
N ILE A 18 4.99 -23.00 -7.29
CA ILE A 18 5.61 -21.74 -7.74
C ILE A 18 4.48 -20.94 -8.38
N ALA A 19 4.23 -19.72 -7.88
CA ALA A 19 3.22 -18.84 -8.43
C ALA A 19 3.49 -18.65 -9.93
N GLN A 20 2.62 -19.21 -10.78
CA GLN A 20 2.65 -18.87 -12.20
C GLN A 20 2.07 -17.46 -12.30
N ALA A 21 2.83 -16.53 -12.87
CA ALA A 21 2.33 -15.19 -13.15
C ALA A 21 1.06 -15.32 -14.00
N SER A 22 -0.07 -14.89 -13.42
CA SER A 22 -1.34 -14.85 -14.13
C SER A 22 -1.20 -13.96 -15.35
N ASP A 23 -1.74 -14.39 -16.50
CA ASP A 23 -1.83 -13.51 -17.65
C ASP A 23 -2.84 -12.40 -17.35
N LEU A 24 -2.33 -11.21 -17.05
CA LEU A 24 -3.12 -10.03 -16.75
C LEU A 24 -3.46 -9.19 -17.99
N SER A 25 -3.10 -9.66 -19.20
CA SER A 25 -3.40 -8.95 -20.45
C SER A 25 -4.89 -8.75 -20.68
N THR A 26 -5.74 -9.55 -20.02
CA THR A 26 -7.20 -9.49 -20.06
C THR A 26 -7.83 -8.52 -19.07
N LEU A 27 -7.06 -7.91 -18.15
CA LEU A 27 -7.62 -6.96 -17.17
C LEU A 27 -8.33 -5.78 -17.84
N TYR A 28 -7.80 -5.34 -18.99
CA TYR A 28 -8.36 -4.26 -19.79
C TYR A 28 -8.35 -4.64 -21.27
N SER A 29 -9.42 -4.30 -21.99
CA SER A 29 -9.44 -4.46 -23.45
C SER A 29 -8.48 -3.47 -24.11
N SER A 30 -7.97 -3.80 -25.31
CA SER A 30 -7.10 -2.88 -26.07
C SER A 30 -7.80 -1.57 -26.44
N GLU A 31 -9.11 -1.63 -26.73
CA GLU A 31 -9.93 -0.43 -26.97
C GLU A 31 -9.97 0.47 -25.74
N HIS A 32 -10.20 -0.10 -24.56
CA HIS A 32 -10.19 0.67 -23.33
C HIS A 32 -8.80 1.26 -23.04
N LEU A 33 -7.72 0.50 -23.27
CA LEU A 33 -6.37 1.02 -23.10
C LEU A 33 -6.05 2.14 -24.11
N GLN A 34 -6.54 2.08 -25.34
CA GLN A 34 -6.37 3.16 -26.32
C GLN A 34 -7.14 4.43 -25.88
N GLU A 35 -8.38 4.29 -25.44
CA GLU A 35 -9.16 5.42 -24.90
C GLU A 35 -8.42 6.07 -23.71
N ARG A 36 -7.83 5.26 -22.83
CA ARG A 36 -7.03 5.74 -21.69
C ARG A 36 -5.71 6.37 -22.14
N HIS A 37 -5.05 5.81 -23.14
CA HIS A 37 -3.83 6.36 -23.74
C HIS A 37 -4.06 7.81 -24.17
N ASP A 38 -5.10 8.03 -24.99
CA ASP A 38 -5.42 9.34 -25.55
C ASP A 38 -5.71 10.38 -24.46
N ARG A 39 -6.24 9.92 -23.31
CA ARG A 39 -6.53 10.76 -22.15
C ARG A 39 -5.30 11.06 -21.29
N TYR A 40 -4.44 10.06 -21.04
CA TYR A 40 -3.30 10.22 -20.15
C TYR A 40 -2.10 10.86 -20.83
N GLU A 41 -1.86 10.55 -22.10
CA GLU A 41 -0.63 10.92 -22.81
C GLU A 41 -0.27 12.42 -22.70
N PRO A 42 -1.19 13.38 -22.93
CA PRO A 42 -0.84 14.79 -22.84
C PRO A 42 -0.31 15.20 -21.47
N ALA A 43 -0.94 14.71 -20.39
CA ALA A 43 -0.54 15.02 -19.02
C ALA A 43 0.77 14.30 -18.65
N LEU A 44 0.95 13.05 -19.07
CA LEU A 44 2.17 12.28 -18.82
C LEU A 44 3.38 12.92 -19.51
N ARG A 45 3.24 13.30 -20.78
CA ARG A 45 4.31 14.01 -21.50
C ARG A 45 4.60 15.39 -20.91
N ALA A 46 3.57 16.10 -20.43
CA ALA A 46 3.77 17.37 -19.75
C ALA A 46 4.54 17.18 -18.44
N ASN A 47 4.17 16.21 -17.60
CA ASN A 47 4.87 15.88 -16.36
C ASN A 47 6.33 15.49 -16.62
N PHE A 48 6.56 14.60 -17.59
CA PHE A 48 7.90 14.18 -17.96
C PHE A 48 8.79 15.35 -18.39
N ASN A 49 8.30 16.21 -19.30
CA ASN A 49 9.09 17.31 -19.82
C ASN A 49 9.26 18.47 -18.81
N ARG A 50 8.21 18.82 -18.07
CA ARG A 50 8.21 20.02 -17.22
C ARG A 50 8.65 19.74 -15.79
N LEU A 51 8.21 18.64 -15.20
CA LEU A 51 8.46 18.34 -13.80
C LEU A 51 9.70 17.46 -13.61
N VAL A 52 9.92 16.47 -14.49
CA VAL A 52 11.10 15.59 -14.36
C VAL A 52 12.29 16.22 -15.07
N LEU A 53 12.21 16.37 -16.39
CA LEU A 53 13.31 16.91 -17.19
C LEU A 53 13.56 18.40 -16.94
N GLY A 54 12.51 19.17 -16.64
CA GLY A 54 12.60 20.60 -16.32
C GLY A 54 13.24 20.89 -14.95
N SER A 55 13.31 19.89 -14.07
CA SER A 55 13.93 20.01 -12.74
C SER A 55 15.35 19.47 -12.68
N LEU A 56 15.90 19.03 -13.81
CA LEU A 56 17.30 18.65 -13.93
C LEU A 56 18.20 19.89 -13.85
N THR A 57 19.36 19.76 -13.21
CA THR A 57 20.41 20.76 -13.34
C THR A 57 20.95 20.77 -14.77
N ARG A 58 21.73 21.81 -15.11
CA ARG A 58 22.37 21.90 -16.43
C ARG A 58 23.32 20.72 -16.66
N GLU A 59 24.05 20.31 -15.64
CA GLU A 59 25.01 19.21 -15.66
C GLU A 59 24.30 17.87 -15.80
N GLU A 60 23.22 17.65 -15.05
CA GLU A 60 22.39 16.46 -15.16
C GLU A 60 21.77 16.37 -16.55
N ARG A 61 21.23 17.47 -17.08
CA ARG A 61 20.64 17.53 -18.42
C ARG A 61 21.66 17.23 -19.52
N ALA A 62 22.87 17.78 -19.40
CA ALA A 62 23.95 17.54 -20.35
C ALA A 62 24.43 16.08 -20.34
N ARG A 63 24.54 15.48 -19.15
CA ARG A 63 24.93 14.07 -18.97
C ARG A 63 23.85 13.08 -19.44
N LEU A 64 22.59 13.37 -19.14
CA LEU A 64 21.45 12.53 -19.53
C LEU A 64 21.28 12.49 -21.06
N GLY A 65 21.55 13.62 -21.74
CA GLY A 65 21.41 13.73 -23.18
C GLY A 65 19.94 13.66 -23.63
N HIS A 66 19.70 13.04 -24.79
CA HIS A 66 18.36 12.88 -25.36
C HIS A 66 17.66 11.66 -24.78
N VAL A 67 16.52 11.88 -24.12
CA VAL A 67 15.68 10.83 -23.53
C VAL A 67 14.26 10.92 -24.08
N GLN A 68 13.65 9.76 -24.30
CA GLN A 68 12.27 9.62 -24.78
C GLN A 68 11.36 9.03 -23.70
N LEU A 69 10.08 9.38 -23.78
CA LEU A 69 9.01 8.72 -23.04
C LEU A 69 8.13 7.95 -24.02
N GLU A 70 8.09 6.64 -23.85
CA GLU A 70 7.19 5.75 -24.58
C GLU A 70 6.05 5.28 -23.68
N LEU A 71 4.84 5.28 -24.25
CA LEU A 71 3.59 4.93 -23.56
C LEU A 71 2.87 3.80 -24.31
N PRO A 72 3.49 2.60 -24.46
CA PRO A 72 2.84 1.52 -25.17
C PRO A 72 1.56 1.09 -24.42
N LEU A 73 0.58 0.50 -25.12
CA LEU A 73 -0.64 0.04 -24.44
C LEU A 73 -0.32 -1.00 -23.35
N ARG A 74 0.64 -1.89 -23.64
CA ARG A 74 1.14 -2.94 -22.73
C ARG A 74 2.65 -3.05 -22.82
N ALA A 75 3.29 -3.52 -21.76
CA ALA A 75 4.69 -3.90 -21.82
C ALA A 75 4.89 -5.11 -22.75
N PRO A 76 6.02 -5.20 -23.49
CA PRO A 76 6.32 -6.32 -24.35
C PRO A 76 6.77 -7.56 -23.56
N GLY A 77 6.59 -8.74 -24.15
CA GLY A 77 7.12 -10.00 -23.62
C GLY A 77 6.63 -10.33 -22.20
N LYS A 78 7.54 -10.84 -21.36
CA LYS A 78 7.24 -11.25 -19.97
C LYS A 78 6.79 -10.10 -19.07
N GLU A 79 7.13 -8.86 -19.42
CA GLU A 79 6.74 -7.69 -18.66
C GLU A 79 5.24 -7.38 -18.82
N GLY A 80 4.60 -7.87 -19.89
CA GLY A 80 3.17 -7.68 -20.14
C GLY A 80 2.25 -8.30 -19.08
N SER A 81 2.73 -9.30 -18.33
CA SER A 81 2.00 -9.90 -17.19
C SER A 81 2.22 -9.15 -15.87
N ASN A 82 3.13 -8.18 -15.81
CA ASN A 82 3.36 -7.35 -14.63
C ASN A 82 2.52 -6.06 -14.73
N PRO A 83 1.50 -5.87 -13.86
CA PRO A 83 0.60 -4.73 -13.91
C PRO A 83 1.26 -3.45 -13.36
N LEU A 84 2.52 -3.52 -12.92
CA LEU A 84 3.34 -2.41 -12.45
C LEU A 84 4.68 -2.35 -13.18
N SER A 85 4.72 -2.80 -14.44
CA SER A 85 5.96 -2.75 -15.24
C SER A 85 6.21 -1.31 -15.71
N PHE A 86 7.12 -0.61 -15.04
CA PHE A 86 7.73 0.64 -15.45
C PHE A 86 9.23 0.41 -15.52
N TYR A 87 9.89 0.88 -16.57
CA TYR A 87 11.30 0.57 -16.78
C TYR A 87 11.98 1.56 -17.73
N ALA A 88 13.31 1.59 -17.68
CA ALA A 88 14.16 2.27 -18.62
C ALA A 88 14.91 1.28 -19.54
N VAL A 89 15.01 1.60 -20.82
CA VAL A 89 15.78 0.83 -21.80
C VAL A 89 16.42 1.74 -22.84
N GLY A 90 17.72 1.55 -23.10
CA GLY A 90 18.48 2.42 -24.00
C GLY A 90 18.48 3.87 -23.50
N ASN A 91 17.78 4.75 -24.20
CA ASN A 91 17.54 6.14 -23.79
C ASN A 91 16.04 6.46 -23.60
N THR A 92 15.25 5.44 -23.30
CA THR A 92 13.79 5.54 -23.26
C THR A 92 13.29 5.12 -21.90
N VAL A 93 12.42 5.95 -21.31
CA VAL A 93 11.56 5.57 -20.19
C VAL A 93 10.27 5.01 -20.77
N VAL A 94 9.88 3.81 -20.36
CA VAL A 94 8.68 3.14 -20.84
C VAL A 94 7.67 3.05 -19.70
N MET A 95 6.48 3.62 -19.93
CA MET A 95 5.36 3.55 -18.99
C MET A 95 4.11 3.04 -19.70
N PRO A 96 3.88 1.72 -19.68
CA PRO A 96 2.72 1.11 -20.30
C PRO A 96 1.40 1.68 -19.75
N ILE A 97 0.44 1.94 -20.64
CA ILE A 97 -0.88 2.46 -20.25
C ILE A 97 -1.63 1.49 -19.35
N GLN A 98 -1.47 0.17 -19.56
CA GLN A 98 -1.99 -0.84 -18.65
C GLN A 98 -1.50 -0.63 -17.20
N SER A 99 -0.21 -0.37 -17.00
CA SER A 99 0.36 -0.18 -15.66
C SER A 99 -0.16 1.09 -15.00
N ILE A 100 -0.25 2.18 -15.78
CA ILE A 100 -0.80 3.45 -15.31
C ILE A 100 -2.27 3.30 -14.95
N LYS A 101 -3.06 2.64 -15.81
CA LYS A 101 -4.50 2.43 -15.58
C LYS A 101 -4.76 1.53 -14.38
N PHE A 102 -3.96 0.48 -14.21
CA PHE A 102 -4.04 -0.39 -13.05
C PHE A 102 -3.82 0.41 -11.77
N PHE A 103 -2.76 1.22 -11.71
CA PHE A 103 -2.48 2.05 -10.54
C PHE A 103 -3.50 3.20 -10.35
N ASP A 104 -4.07 3.76 -11.42
CA ASP A 104 -5.18 4.72 -11.35
C ASP A 104 -6.42 4.10 -10.69
N ASP A 105 -6.79 2.88 -11.07
CA ASP A 105 -7.90 2.15 -10.45
C ASP A 105 -7.65 1.89 -8.97
N LEU A 106 -6.44 1.48 -8.59
CA LEU A 106 -6.10 1.31 -7.18
C LEU A 106 -6.13 2.65 -6.42
N SER A 107 -5.65 3.73 -7.04
CA SER A 107 -5.68 5.09 -6.47
C SER A 107 -7.12 5.56 -6.20
N LEU A 108 -8.03 5.32 -7.14
CA LEU A 108 -9.47 5.57 -6.96
C LEU A 108 -10.07 4.69 -5.87
N ALA A 109 -9.70 3.41 -5.81
CA ALA A 109 -10.20 2.50 -4.79
C ALA A 109 -9.74 2.89 -3.38
N TRP A 110 -8.46 3.25 -3.18
CA TRP A 110 -7.97 3.77 -1.91
C TRP A 110 -8.68 5.06 -1.52
N ALA A 111 -8.79 6.01 -2.44
CA ALA A 111 -9.46 7.28 -2.19
C ALA A 111 -10.94 7.09 -1.81
N TYR A 112 -11.63 6.18 -2.49
CA TYR A 112 -13.01 5.81 -2.19
C TYR A 112 -13.12 5.17 -0.79
N ALA A 113 -12.29 4.17 -0.51
CA ALA A 113 -12.31 3.46 0.76
C ALA A 113 -12.02 4.40 1.93
N TRP A 114 -10.99 5.23 1.80
CA TRP A 114 -10.63 6.23 2.80
C TRP A 114 -11.75 7.25 3.02
N SER A 115 -12.31 7.82 1.94
CA SER A 115 -13.37 8.84 2.05
C SER A 115 -14.67 8.30 2.65
N ASN A 116 -14.87 6.98 2.61
CA ASN A 116 -16.08 6.32 3.12
C ASN A 116 -15.83 5.50 4.40
N ASN A 117 -14.68 5.66 5.05
CA ASN A 117 -14.30 4.91 6.27
C ASN A 117 -14.40 3.38 6.09
N LEU A 118 -14.00 2.89 4.91
CA LEU A 118 -13.96 1.48 4.55
C LEU A 118 -12.52 0.95 4.67
N SER A 119 -12.39 -0.37 4.71
CA SER A 119 -11.07 -1.01 4.80
C SER A 119 -10.19 -0.73 3.59
N LEU A 120 -8.99 -0.21 3.83
CA LEU A 120 -7.97 -0.09 2.79
C LEU A 120 -7.36 -1.45 2.41
N GLU A 121 -7.46 -2.46 3.29
CA GLU A 121 -6.91 -3.80 3.06
C GLU A 121 -7.53 -4.50 1.87
N LYS A 122 -8.81 -4.23 1.54
CA LYS A 122 -9.45 -4.83 0.38
C LYS A 122 -8.70 -4.53 -0.92
N VAL A 123 -8.05 -3.36 -1.02
CA VAL A 123 -7.23 -2.98 -2.18
C VAL A 123 -5.98 -3.86 -2.27
N THR A 124 -5.28 -4.08 -1.16
CA THR A 124 -4.06 -4.91 -1.13
C THR A 124 -4.38 -6.42 -1.17
N ASP A 125 -5.52 -6.84 -0.64
CA ASP A 125 -6.07 -8.19 -0.77
C ASP A 125 -6.34 -8.53 -2.23
N TYR A 126 -6.94 -7.60 -2.99
CA TYR A 126 -7.14 -7.77 -4.42
C TYR A 126 -5.81 -7.98 -5.17
N VAL A 127 -4.80 -7.15 -4.88
CA VAL A 127 -3.46 -7.28 -5.50
C VAL A 127 -2.85 -8.65 -5.18
N SER A 128 -2.99 -9.10 -3.94
CA SER A 128 -2.49 -10.42 -3.52
C SER A 128 -3.26 -11.55 -4.18
N VAL A 129 -4.58 -11.41 -4.38
CA VAL A 129 -5.39 -12.38 -5.13
C VAL A 129 -4.88 -12.53 -6.57
N LEU A 130 -4.55 -11.43 -7.25
CA LEU A 130 -3.97 -11.49 -8.60
C LEU A 130 -2.66 -12.28 -8.64
N LYS A 131 -1.84 -12.14 -7.59
CA LYS A 131 -0.54 -12.81 -7.47
C LYS A 131 -0.67 -14.31 -7.19
N TYR A 132 -1.50 -14.68 -6.22
CA TYR A 132 -1.51 -16.03 -5.64
C TYR A 132 -2.61 -16.94 -6.16
N GLN A 133 -3.64 -16.41 -6.82
CA GLN A 133 -4.72 -17.22 -7.38
C GLN A 133 -4.56 -17.42 -8.88
N LYS A 134 -5.16 -18.51 -9.37
CA LYS A 134 -5.34 -18.69 -10.81
C LYS A 134 -6.46 -17.78 -11.31
N PRO A 135 -6.35 -17.20 -12.51
CA PRO A 135 -7.41 -16.41 -13.08
C PRO A 135 -8.68 -17.28 -13.24
N PRO A 136 -9.88 -16.73 -12.98
CA PRO A 136 -11.14 -17.32 -13.42
C PRO A 136 -11.15 -17.55 -14.94
N ALA A 137 -12.10 -18.36 -15.43
CA ALA A 137 -12.23 -18.64 -16.87
C ALA A 137 -12.37 -17.36 -17.71
N ASP A 138 -13.05 -16.35 -17.18
CA ASP A 138 -13.26 -15.05 -17.82
C ASP A 138 -12.13 -14.02 -17.52
N GLY A 139 -11.04 -14.47 -16.89
CA GLY A 139 -9.97 -13.60 -16.39
C GLY A 139 -10.32 -12.93 -15.06
N PHE A 140 -9.33 -12.22 -14.49
CA PHE A 140 -9.59 -11.39 -13.32
C PHE A 140 -10.37 -10.12 -13.72
N PRO A 141 -11.37 -9.69 -12.92
CA PRO A 141 -11.99 -8.40 -13.12
C PRO A 141 -11.02 -7.27 -12.79
N ALA A 142 -11.11 -6.12 -13.46
CA ALA A 142 -10.36 -4.92 -13.12
C ALA A 142 -10.59 -4.47 -11.65
N PRO A 143 -9.66 -3.72 -11.03
CA PRO A 143 -9.69 -3.47 -9.59
C PRO A 143 -11.00 -2.81 -9.11
N LEU A 144 -11.49 -1.78 -9.81
CA LEU A 144 -12.74 -1.12 -9.43
C LEU A 144 -13.95 -2.06 -9.50
N VAL A 145 -13.99 -2.95 -10.50
CA VAL A 145 -15.06 -3.95 -10.64
C VAL A 145 -15.00 -4.96 -9.49
N ALA A 146 -13.81 -5.49 -9.19
CA ALA A 146 -13.61 -6.45 -8.10
C ALA A 146 -13.99 -5.85 -6.72
N LEU A 147 -13.68 -4.57 -6.53
CA LEU A 147 -13.91 -3.83 -5.29
C LEU A 147 -15.31 -3.19 -5.22
N GLY A 148 -16.14 -3.31 -6.26
CA GLY A 148 -17.48 -2.74 -6.29
C GLY A 148 -17.49 -1.20 -6.23
N VAL A 149 -16.44 -0.56 -6.77
CA VAL A 149 -16.31 0.89 -6.86
C VAL A 149 -16.78 1.35 -8.24
N ALA A 150 -17.67 2.34 -8.29
CA ALA A 150 -18.14 2.87 -9.57
C ALA A 150 -16.97 3.48 -10.37
N PRO A 151 -16.82 3.18 -11.68
CA PRO A 151 -15.70 3.66 -12.49
C PRO A 151 -15.67 5.19 -12.68
N ASP A 152 -16.77 5.86 -12.39
CA ASP A 152 -16.91 7.32 -12.45
C ASP A 152 -17.20 7.96 -11.09
N ILE A 153 -16.83 7.29 -9.99
CA ILE A 153 -17.03 7.79 -8.62
C ILE A 153 -16.45 9.20 -8.41
N TRP A 154 -15.35 9.53 -9.07
CA TRP A 154 -14.71 10.84 -9.05
C TRP A 154 -15.61 11.97 -9.57
N LYS A 155 -16.61 11.68 -10.42
CA LYS A 155 -17.61 12.67 -10.85
C LYS A 155 -18.63 12.99 -9.74
N GLN A 156 -18.84 12.03 -8.85
CA GLN A 156 -19.88 12.07 -7.82
C GLN A 156 -19.31 12.56 -6.48
N ASP A 157 -18.04 12.27 -6.21
CA ASP A 157 -17.34 12.65 -4.98
C ASP A 157 -16.01 13.36 -5.30
N LYS A 158 -16.00 14.68 -5.09
CA LYS A 158 -14.83 15.54 -5.30
C LYS A 158 -13.66 15.22 -4.38
N ARG A 159 -13.91 14.66 -3.18
CA ARG A 159 -12.85 14.26 -2.26
C ARG A 159 -12.13 13.02 -2.79
N VAL A 160 -12.89 12.06 -3.33
CA VAL A 160 -12.32 10.89 -4.00
C VAL A 160 -11.50 11.30 -5.22
N ASP A 161 -12.01 12.23 -6.04
CA ASP A 161 -11.25 12.78 -7.17
C ASP A 161 -9.93 13.42 -6.73
N ASP A 162 -9.97 14.38 -5.79
CA ASP A 162 -8.78 15.09 -5.30
C ASP A 162 -7.71 14.13 -4.72
N VAL A 163 -8.13 13.20 -3.85
CA VAL A 163 -7.20 12.24 -3.22
C VAL A 163 -6.63 11.26 -4.23
N SER A 164 -7.45 10.67 -5.11
CA SER A 164 -6.97 9.72 -6.11
C SER A 164 -5.99 10.36 -7.08
N GLN A 165 -6.25 11.60 -7.51
CA GLN A 165 -5.35 12.36 -8.37
C GLN A 165 -4.02 12.68 -7.68
N LYS A 166 -4.04 13.01 -6.38
CA LYS A 166 -2.81 13.23 -5.59
C LYS A 166 -1.97 11.95 -5.48
N ILE A 167 -2.61 10.80 -5.22
CA ILE A 167 -1.94 9.49 -5.18
C ILE A 167 -1.32 9.20 -6.55
N LEU A 168 -2.13 9.18 -7.62
CA LEU A 168 -1.65 8.81 -8.96
C LEU A 168 -0.54 9.75 -9.45
N LYS A 169 -0.77 11.07 -9.43
CA LYS A 169 0.15 12.03 -10.05
C LYS A 169 1.52 12.04 -9.36
N SER A 170 1.54 12.04 -8.03
CA SER A 170 2.80 12.08 -7.29
C SER A 170 3.60 10.79 -7.45
N ALA A 171 2.94 9.62 -7.48
CA ALA A 171 3.60 8.35 -7.78
C ALA A 171 4.18 8.32 -9.19
N ILE A 172 3.39 8.72 -10.20
CA ILE A 172 3.82 8.69 -11.61
C ILE A 172 5.02 9.60 -11.85
N VAL A 173 5.04 10.81 -11.28
CA VAL A 173 6.19 11.72 -11.41
C VAL A 173 7.43 11.13 -10.73
N TRP A 174 7.28 10.55 -9.54
CA TRP A 174 8.39 9.91 -8.84
C TRP A 174 8.93 8.71 -9.63
N ILE A 175 8.05 7.84 -10.16
CA ILE A 175 8.45 6.67 -10.98
C ILE A 175 9.17 7.13 -12.24
N MET A 176 8.67 8.15 -12.94
CA MET A 176 9.37 8.72 -14.09
C MET A 176 10.77 9.21 -13.72
N ALA A 177 10.91 9.89 -12.57
CA ALA A 177 12.19 10.39 -12.11
C ALA A 177 13.15 9.25 -11.73
N HIS A 178 12.64 8.17 -11.13
CA HIS A 178 13.39 6.95 -10.84
C HIS A 178 13.92 6.30 -12.13
N GLU A 179 13.09 6.13 -13.15
CA GLU A 179 13.52 5.58 -14.44
C GLU A 179 14.51 6.49 -15.17
N VAL A 180 14.32 7.81 -15.10
CA VAL A 180 15.31 8.78 -15.61
C VAL A 180 16.64 8.66 -14.88
N ALA A 181 16.63 8.35 -13.58
CA ALA A 181 17.86 8.16 -12.81
C ALA A 181 18.68 6.98 -13.34
N HIS A 182 18.03 5.86 -13.68
CA HIS A 182 18.73 4.72 -14.30
C HIS A 182 19.46 5.12 -15.58
N LEU A 183 18.84 5.97 -16.40
CA LEU A 183 19.47 6.50 -17.61
C LEU A 183 20.60 7.50 -17.29
N LEU A 184 20.37 8.41 -16.35
CA LEU A 184 21.33 9.45 -15.95
C LEU A 184 22.63 8.87 -15.41
N PHE A 185 22.51 7.85 -14.54
CA PHE A 185 23.64 7.18 -13.89
C PHE A 185 24.14 5.97 -14.68
N GLN A 186 23.57 5.71 -15.86
CA GLN A 186 23.95 4.61 -16.75
C GLN A 186 23.92 3.25 -16.02
N HIS A 187 22.89 3.05 -15.18
CA HIS A 187 22.72 1.80 -14.47
C HIS A 187 22.56 0.65 -15.48
N PRO A 188 23.34 -0.44 -15.36
CA PRO A 188 23.19 -1.59 -16.24
C PRO A 188 21.83 -2.24 -16.03
N GLY A 189 21.28 -2.82 -17.10
CA GLY A 189 20.14 -3.71 -16.98
C GLY A 189 20.44 -4.88 -16.05
N TYR A 190 19.45 -5.27 -15.26
CA TYR A 190 19.61 -6.32 -14.26
C TYR A 190 19.67 -7.71 -14.89
N GLY A 191 20.54 -8.55 -14.35
CA GLY A 191 20.82 -9.88 -14.87
C GLY A 191 22.06 -10.49 -14.19
N PRO A 192 22.53 -11.67 -14.64
CA PRO A 192 23.56 -12.44 -13.93
C PRO A 192 24.92 -11.75 -13.79
N GLN A 193 25.16 -10.67 -14.54
CA GLN A 193 26.40 -9.88 -14.49
C GLN A 193 26.35 -8.74 -13.47
N VAL A 194 25.18 -8.37 -12.97
CA VAL A 194 25.01 -7.34 -11.94
C VAL A 194 24.80 -8.05 -10.61
N SER A 195 25.69 -7.81 -9.63
CA SER A 195 25.52 -8.42 -8.30
C SER A 195 24.27 -7.87 -7.60
N VAL A 196 23.69 -8.64 -6.69
CA VAL A 196 22.56 -8.17 -5.87
C VAL A 196 22.90 -6.88 -5.12
N GLN A 197 24.14 -6.76 -4.60
CA GLN A 197 24.56 -5.53 -3.92
C GLN A 197 24.63 -4.34 -4.86
N GLN A 198 25.17 -4.53 -6.09
CA GLN A 198 25.20 -3.47 -7.09
C GLN A 198 23.79 -3.07 -7.51
N ALA A 199 22.90 -4.03 -7.69
CA ALA A 199 21.50 -3.74 -8.03
C ALA A 199 20.82 -2.92 -6.93
N GLN A 200 20.97 -3.32 -5.66
CA GLN A 200 20.45 -2.55 -4.53
C GLN A 200 21.05 -1.14 -4.44
N ALA A 201 22.33 -0.98 -4.77
CA ALA A 201 22.98 0.33 -4.78
C ALA A 201 22.45 1.25 -5.89
N ASN A 202 22.30 0.72 -7.11
CA ASN A 202 21.73 1.43 -8.26
C ASN A 202 20.29 1.88 -7.95
N GLU A 203 19.48 0.96 -7.43
CA GLU A 203 18.11 1.23 -7.02
C GLU A 203 18.05 2.33 -5.94
N ALA A 204 18.91 2.26 -4.91
CA ALA A 204 18.96 3.28 -3.88
C ALA A 204 19.43 4.64 -4.40
N GLU A 205 20.29 4.68 -5.41
CA GLU A 205 20.69 5.92 -6.10
C GLU A 205 19.55 6.49 -6.93
N ALA A 206 18.79 5.64 -7.63
CA ALA A 206 17.60 6.04 -8.37
C ALA A 206 16.49 6.57 -7.45
N ASP A 207 16.22 5.89 -6.33
CA ASP A 207 15.27 6.31 -5.31
C ASP A 207 15.61 7.70 -4.74
N ARG A 208 16.88 7.93 -4.38
CA ARG A 208 17.36 9.23 -3.88
C ARG A 208 17.20 10.33 -4.93
N PHE A 209 17.53 10.03 -6.18
CA PHE A 209 17.37 10.99 -7.26
C PHE A 209 15.90 11.34 -7.52
N ALA A 210 15.00 10.36 -7.48
CA ALA A 210 13.57 10.59 -7.60
C ALA A 210 13.04 11.49 -6.48
N ASN A 211 13.47 11.25 -5.23
CA ASN A 211 13.17 12.15 -4.12
C ASN A 211 13.74 13.56 -4.33
N GLU A 212 14.96 13.69 -4.85
CA GLU A 212 15.55 14.98 -5.15
C GLU A 212 14.75 15.76 -6.21
N ILE A 213 14.22 15.08 -7.24
CA ILE A 213 13.30 15.70 -8.20
C ILE A 213 12.02 16.17 -7.51
N MET A 214 11.38 15.32 -6.69
CA MET A 214 10.18 15.69 -5.93
C MET A 214 10.43 16.88 -5.00
N ARG A 215 11.61 16.93 -4.38
CA ARG A 215 12.07 18.03 -3.54
C ARG A 215 12.21 19.33 -4.34
N ARG A 216 12.83 19.28 -5.52
CA ARG A 216 13.03 20.46 -6.39
C ARG A 216 11.72 21.05 -6.89
N ILE A 217 10.73 20.21 -7.19
CA ILE A 217 9.38 20.68 -7.55
C ILE A 217 8.52 21.05 -6.33
N GLY A 218 9.00 20.78 -5.11
CA GLY A 218 8.32 21.18 -3.88
C GLY A 218 7.06 20.36 -3.55
N VAL A 219 6.97 19.13 -4.04
CA VAL A 219 5.80 18.25 -3.92
C VAL A 219 6.15 16.98 -3.15
N ALA A 220 5.31 16.61 -2.19
CA ALA A 220 5.47 15.37 -1.43
C ALA A 220 5.18 14.14 -2.31
N PRO A 221 5.98 13.06 -2.24
CA PRO A 221 5.75 11.83 -2.99
C PRO A 221 4.66 10.94 -2.34
N GLY A 222 3.48 11.50 -2.09
CA GLY A 222 2.43 10.83 -1.31
C GLY A 222 1.97 9.49 -1.90
N GLY A 223 1.85 9.41 -3.22
CA GLY A 223 1.46 8.19 -3.92
C GLY A 223 2.49 7.06 -3.84
N MET A 224 3.73 7.34 -3.40
CA MET A 224 4.76 6.31 -3.29
C MET A 224 4.46 5.29 -2.21
N ALA A 225 3.84 5.69 -1.10
CA ALA A 225 3.41 4.73 -0.08
C ALA A 225 2.40 3.73 -0.69
N ASN A 226 1.42 4.21 -1.46
CA ASN A 226 0.45 3.36 -2.16
C ASN A 226 1.12 2.47 -3.22
N PHE A 227 2.06 3.00 -3.99
CA PHE A 227 2.78 2.21 -4.99
C PHE A 227 3.61 1.10 -4.33
N PHE A 228 4.37 1.42 -3.29
CA PHE A 228 5.22 0.46 -2.59
C PHE A 228 4.44 -0.58 -1.80
N VAL A 229 3.30 -0.23 -1.19
CA VAL A 229 2.46 -1.25 -0.55
C VAL A 229 1.84 -2.19 -1.60
N THR A 230 1.54 -1.68 -2.80
CA THR A 230 1.13 -2.53 -3.94
C THR A 230 2.25 -3.49 -4.31
N LEU A 231 3.48 -2.98 -4.49
CA LEU A 231 4.64 -3.81 -4.79
C LEU A 231 4.92 -4.84 -3.70
N ALA A 232 4.73 -4.51 -2.42
CA ALA A 232 4.91 -5.46 -1.32
C ALA A 232 3.96 -6.66 -1.40
N HIS A 233 2.75 -6.46 -1.96
CA HIS A 233 1.73 -7.49 -2.12
C HIS A 233 1.79 -8.19 -3.49
N TRP A 234 2.46 -7.59 -4.48
CA TRP A 234 2.57 -8.10 -5.85
C TRP A 234 3.91 -8.79 -6.14
N SER A 235 5.03 -8.17 -5.76
CA SER A 235 6.38 -8.68 -6.06
C SER A 235 6.65 -9.97 -5.33
N SER A 236 7.59 -10.78 -5.83
CA SER A 236 8.06 -11.97 -5.10
C SER A 236 8.71 -11.58 -3.77
N ASN A 237 8.34 -12.26 -2.70
CA ASN A 237 8.85 -12.06 -1.33
C ASN A 237 9.54 -13.33 -0.85
N ARG A 238 10.34 -13.23 0.22
CA ARG A 238 10.98 -14.39 0.87
C ARG A 238 9.96 -15.48 1.24
N GLY A 239 8.75 -15.10 1.66
CA GLY A 239 7.64 -16.00 1.98
C GLY A 239 7.17 -16.90 0.83
N ASP A 240 7.50 -16.58 -0.42
CA ASP A 240 7.09 -17.36 -1.60
C ASP A 240 8.00 -18.56 -1.88
N PHE A 241 9.16 -18.61 -1.22
CA PHE A 241 10.20 -19.59 -1.51
C PHE A 241 10.27 -20.65 -0.42
N ALA A 242 10.52 -21.89 -0.84
CA ALA A 242 10.64 -23.03 0.08
C ALA A 242 11.82 -22.92 1.05
N SER A 243 12.82 -22.09 0.73
CA SER A 243 13.98 -21.85 1.59
C SER A 243 14.68 -20.53 1.26
N ASP A 244 15.48 -20.04 2.21
CA ASP A 244 16.33 -18.87 2.02
C ASP A 244 17.29 -19.04 0.84
N ALA A 245 17.80 -20.25 0.61
CA ALA A 245 18.67 -20.52 -0.53
C ALA A 245 17.96 -20.29 -1.87
N LYS A 246 16.68 -20.66 -2.00
CA LYS A 246 15.88 -20.41 -3.20
C LYS A 246 15.55 -18.93 -3.36
N TRP A 247 15.25 -18.24 -2.26
CA TRP A 247 15.07 -16.79 -2.27
C TRP A 247 16.34 -16.06 -2.73
N GLN A 248 17.52 -16.44 -2.21
CA GLN A 248 18.80 -15.84 -2.62
C GLN A 248 19.13 -16.13 -4.10
N ALA A 249 18.79 -17.32 -4.60
CA ALA A 249 18.94 -17.63 -6.02
C ALA A 249 18.06 -16.73 -6.89
N PHE A 250 16.77 -16.57 -6.54
CA PHE A 250 15.87 -15.65 -7.22
C PHE A 250 16.39 -14.21 -7.22
N LEU A 251 16.87 -13.71 -6.08
CA LEU A 251 17.44 -12.36 -5.99
C LEU A 251 18.63 -12.16 -6.93
N LYS A 252 19.45 -13.20 -7.14
CA LYS A 252 20.65 -13.15 -7.97
C LYS A 252 20.34 -13.30 -9.45
N GLU A 253 19.37 -14.12 -9.80
CA GLU A 253 19.17 -14.60 -11.18
C GLU A 253 17.97 -13.97 -11.87
N GLU A 254 16.95 -13.56 -11.13
CA GLU A 254 15.64 -13.19 -11.68
C GLU A 254 15.16 -11.80 -11.25
N ALA A 255 15.48 -11.34 -10.04
CA ALA A 255 15.03 -10.05 -9.55
C ALA A 255 15.68 -8.89 -10.31
N THR A 256 14.87 -8.06 -10.97
CA THR A 256 15.34 -6.86 -11.67
C THR A 256 15.44 -5.68 -10.71
N HIS A 257 14.39 -5.34 -9.99
CA HIS A 257 14.42 -4.27 -8.99
C HIS A 257 14.26 -4.86 -7.59
N PRO A 258 15.33 -5.30 -6.90
CA PRO A 258 15.22 -5.87 -5.56
C PRO A 258 14.52 -4.89 -4.61
N PHE A 259 13.28 -5.22 -4.25
CA PHE A 259 12.45 -4.42 -3.38
C PHE A 259 12.67 -4.87 -1.93
N THR A 260 13.51 -4.13 -1.19
CA THR A 260 14.00 -4.55 0.13
C THR A 260 13.62 -3.56 1.23
N ALA A 261 13.54 -4.05 2.47
CA ALA A 261 13.27 -3.21 3.63
C ALA A 261 14.31 -2.10 3.81
N ALA A 262 15.59 -2.39 3.57
CA ALA A 262 16.67 -1.41 3.68
C ALA A 262 16.49 -0.23 2.71
N ARG A 263 16.00 -0.48 1.48
CA ARG A 263 15.65 0.59 0.54
C ARG A 263 14.51 1.45 1.05
N MET A 264 13.45 0.83 1.58
CA MET A 264 12.31 1.56 2.14
C MET A 264 12.72 2.42 3.33
N GLN A 265 13.52 1.88 4.25
CA GLN A 265 14.06 2.63 5.38
C GLN A 265 14.94 3.81 4.94
N ALA A 266 15.79 3.62 3.91
CA ALA A 266 16.61 4.68 3.36
C ALA A 266 15.76 5.79 2.73
N LEU A 267 14.70 5.43 2.01
CA LEU A 267 13.76 6.37 1.41
C LEU A 267 13.00 7.17 2.49
N ALA A 268 12.51 6.48 3.52
CA ALA A 268 11.84 7.13 4.65
C ALA A 268 12.78 8.09 5.41
N ALA A 269 14.03 7.69 5.63
CA ALA A 269 15.04 8.55 6.25
C ALA A 269 15.32 9.81 5.42
N ASP A 270 15.36 9.69 4.09
CA ASP A 270 15.57 10.82 3.19
C ASP A 270 14.44 11.86 3.28
N LEU A 271 13.18 11.40 3.34
CA LEU A 271 12.02 12.28 3.56
C LEU A 271 12.04 12.97 4.93
N ARG A 272 12.51 12.28 5.98
CA ARG A 272 12.61 12.83 7.33
C ARG A 272 13.73 13.86 7.50
N ARG A 273 14.76 13.81 6.65
CA ARG A 273 15.91 14.71 6.75
C ARG A 273 15.52 16.19 6.57
N ASP A 274 14.67 16.48 5.59
CA ASP A 274 14.17 17.83 5.34
C ASP A 274 12.73 17.83 4.79
N PRO A 275 11.73 17.47 5.61
CA PRO A 275 10.35 17.34 5.17
C PRO A 275 9.73 18.66 4.69
N GLY A 276 10.28 19.82 5.07
CA GLY A 276 9.78 21.13 4.63
C GLY A 276 10.07 21.41 3.16
N SER A 277 11.16 20.85 2.63
CA SER A 277 11.54 21.02 1.21
C SER A 277 10.58 20.31 0.23
N PHE A 278 9.80 19.34 0.71
CA PHE A 278 8.78 18.63 -0.07
C PHE A 278 7.39 19.26 0.04
N SER A 279 7.22 20.33 0.80
CA SER A 279 5.91 20.94 1.08
C SER A 279 5.83 22.41 0.65
N ILE A 280 6.67 22.83 -0.29
CA ILE A 280 6.70 24.21 -0.80
C ILE A 280 5.35 24.58 -1.44
N GLU A 281 4.76 23.65 -2.19
CA GLU A 281 3.47 23.82 -2.88
C GLU A 281 2.25 23.54 -1.97
N ALA A 282 2.47 23.18 -0.70
CA ALA A 282 1.37 22.97 0.23
C ALA A 282 0.75 24.31 0.64
N GLN A 283 -0.59 24.40 0.60
CA GLN A 283 -1.32 25.60 1.06
C GLN A 283 -1.00 25.95 2.52
N ASP A 284 -0.86 24.93 3.37
CA ASP A 284 -0.31 25.03 4.72
C ASP A 284 0.98 24.22 4.80
N ARG A 285 2.10 24.93 4.97
CA ARG A 285 3.44 24.33 5.04
C ARG A 285 3.62 23.39 6.24
N GLN A 286 2.99 23.70 7.37
CA GLN A 286 3.12 22.87 8.57
C GLN A 286 2.36 21.55 8.38
N THR A 287 1.12 21.61 7.88
CA THR A 287 0.36 20.42 7.50
C THR A 287 1.10 19.63 6.41
N GLY A 288 1.65 20.30 5.40
CA GLY A 288 2.46 19.65 4.37
C GLY A 288 3.68 18.92 4.92
N LYS A 289 4.39 19.51 5.89
CA LYS A 289 5.52 18.86 6.59
C LYS A 289 5.06 17.60 7.33
N GLN A 290 3.93 17.67 8.05
CA GLN A 290 3.38 16.51 8.75
C GLN A 290 2.97 15.40 7.78
N ASN A 291 2.41 15.75 6.62
CA ASN A 291 2.08 14.77 5.59
C ASN A 291 3.34 14.07 5.06
N VAL A 292 4.46 14.77 4.87
CA VAL A 292 5.73 14.16 4.45
C VAL A 292 6.26 13.18 5.50
N LEU A 293 6.18 13.55 6.78
CA LEU A 293 6.57 12.67 7.89
C LEU A 293 5.65 11.44 7.99
N TYR A 294 4.35 11.61 7.76
CA TYR A 294 3.39 10.52 7.70
C TYR A 294 3.71 9.55 6.56
N ILE A 295 3.99 10.06 5.36
CA ILE A 295 4.43 9.24 4.20
C ILE A 295 5.70 8.45 4.55
N ALA A 296 6.68 9.08 5.22
CA ALA A 296 7.89 8.39 5.65
C ALA A 296 7.60 7.24 6.62
N SER A 297 6.67 7.43 7.57
CA SER A 297 6.23 6.35 8.46
C SER A 297 5.54 5.21 7.71
N GLN A 298 4.64 5.52 6.78
CA GLN A 298 4.00 4.51 5.93
C GLN A 298 5.03 3.67 5.14
N ILE A 299 6.12 4.29 4.68
CA ILE A 299 7.20 3.59 3.99
C ILE A 299 7.98 2.66 4.94
N ASP A 300 8.20 3.05 6.20
CA ASP A 300 8.79 2.14 7.20
C ASP A 300 7.88 0.96 7.55
N ASP A 301 6.56 1.17 7.56
CA ASP A 301 5.59 0.08 7.78
C ASP A 301 5.68 -0.96 6.66
N ILE A 302 5.88 -0.50 5.42
CA ILE A 302 6.15 -1.38 4.28
C ILE A 302 7.47 -2.14 4.48
N ALA A 303 8.51 -1.49 5.01
CA ALA A 303 9.76 -2.16 5.35
C ALA A 303 9.55 -3.31 6.36
N THR A 304 8.61 -3.16 7.29
CA THR A 304 8.22 -4.21 8.24
C THR A 304 7.61 -5.41 7.50
N ILE A 305 6.68 -5.18 6.55
CA ILE A 305 6.12 -6.24 5.70
C ILE A 305 7.24 -6.98 4.93
N LEU A 306 8.24 -6.25 4.43
CA LEU A 306 9.35 -6.83 3.65
C LEU A 306 10.34 -7.65 4.50
N ASN A 307 10.47 -7.34 5.80
CA ASN A 307 11.36 -8.05 6.71
C ASN A 307 10.70 -9.24 7.42
N ASP A 308 9.39 -9.20 7.62
CA ASP A 308 8.66 -10.20 8.39
C ASP A 308 8.15 -11.36 7.52
N LEU A 309 8.74 -12.54 7.73
CA LEU A 309 8.40 -13.76 6.98
C LEU A 309 6.98 -14.25 7.28
N ASP A 310 6.50 -14.08 8.51
CA ASP A 310 5.19 -14.56 8.92
C ASP A 310 4.08 -13.65 8.37
N ILE A 311 4.33 -12.34 8.27
CA ILE A 311 3.44 -11.41 7.55
C ILE A 311 3.35 -11.83 6.07
N GLN A 312 4.47 -12.08 5.40
CA GLN A 312 4.48 -12.47 3.98
C GLN A 312 3.70 -13.76 3.72
N ARG A 313 3.89 -14.77 4.57
CA ARG A 313 3.13 -16.03 4.50
C ARG A 313 1.64 -15.81 4.78
N SER A 314 1.32 -14.93 5.71
CA SER A 314 -0.07 -14.58 6.04
C SER A 314 -0.77 -13.87 4.88
N ILE A 315 -0.08 -12.99 4.16
CA ILE A 315 -0.58 -12.36 2.92
C ILE A 315 -0.93 -13.44 1.89
N ALA A 316 -0.02 -14.39 1.65
CA ALA A 316 -0.25 -15.49 0.70
C ALA A 316 -1.45 -16.37 1.13
N ALA A 317 -1.52 -16.78 2.39
CA ALA A 317 -2.60 -17.59 2.92
C ALA A 317 -3.95 -16.87 2.87
N LYS A 318 -4.00 -15.59 3.26
CA LYS A 318 -5.20 -14.74 3.17
C LYS A 318 -5.66 -14.61 1.72
N ALA A 319 -4.73 -14.36 0.80
CA ALA A 319 -5.04 -14.25 -0.62
C ALA A 319 -5.67 -15.54 -1.16
N GLN A 320 -5.08 -16.71 -0.87
CA GLN A 320 -5.63 -18.00 -1.30
C GLN A 320 -7.02 -18.30 -0.72
N ALA A 321 -7.31 -17.85 0.50
CA ALA A 321 -8.61 -18.03 1.14
C ALA A 321 -9.68 -17.00 0.69
N THR A 322 -9.25 -15.88 0.11
CA THR A 322 -10.14 -14.78 -0.26
C THR A 322 -10.95 -15.11 -1.50
N LYS A 323 -12.27 -15.01 -1.41
CA LYS A 323 -13.15 -15.07 -2.59
C LYS A 323 -13.22 -13.69 -3.24
N LEU A 324 -13.10 -13.61 -4.57
CA LEU A 324 -13.24 -12.34 -5.32
C LEU A 324 -14.52 -11.57 -4.95
N SER A 325 -15.65 -12.27 -4.77
CA SER A 325 -16.92 -11.65 -4.37
C SER A 325 -16.89 -11.00 -2.97
N ALA A 326 -15.97 -11.40 -2.09
CA ALA A 326 -15.80 -10.82 -0.77
C ALA A 326 -14.97 -9.52 -0.79
N LEU A 327 -14.30 -9.20 -1.90
CA LEU A 327 -13.51 -7.98 -2.05
C LEU A 327 -14.40 -6.74 -2.21
N SER A 328 -15.59 -6.88 -2.81
CA SER A 328 -16.50 -5.76 -3.02
C SER A 328 -16.77 -4.99 -1.73
N TYR A 329 -16.69 -3.67 -1.78
CA TYR A 329 -17.19 -2.80 -0.73
C TYR A 329 -18.72 -2.93 -0.71
N THR A 330 -19.27 -3.28 0.44
CA THR A 330 -20.71 -3.21 0.66
C THR A 330 -21.00 -1.89 1.36
N PRO A 331 -21.84 -1.00 0.78
CA PRO A 331 -22.25 0.22 1.45
C PRO A 331 -22.83 -0.15 2.82
N LYS A 332 -22.17 0.26 3.90
CA LYS A 332 -22.74 0.08 5.24
C LYS A 332 -24.00 0.94 5.28
N LYS A 333 -25.18 0.32 5.41
CA LYS A 333 -26.41 1.03 5.77
C LYS A 333 -26.18 1.65 7.16
N THR A 334 -25.79 2.91 7.19
CA THR A 334 -25.68 3.71 8.40
C THR A 334 -27.09 3.97 8.89
N SER A 335 -27.59 3.08 9.75
CA SER A 335 -28.66 3.48 10.66
C SER A 335 -28.04 4.48 11.62
N ALA A 336 -28.23 5.77 11.36
CA ALA A 336 -27.85 6.85 12.25
C ALA A 336 -28.58 6.65 13.58
N SER A 337 -27.93 6.01 14.55
CA SER A 337 -28.36 6.08 15.93
C SER A 337 -27.51 7.15 16.61
N ASN A 338 -28.14 8.23 17.07
CA ASN A 338 -27.50 9.29 17.87
C ASN A 338 -27.22 8.83 19.31
N GLY A 339 -26.78 7.58 19.49
CA GLY A 339 -26.46 7.01 20.79
C GLY A 339 -25.01 7.27 21.20
N LEU A 340 -24.75 7.21 22.51
CA LEU A 340 -23.38 7.02 23.03
C LEU A 340 -22.72 5.85 22.29
N PHE A 341 -21.44 5.99 21.93
CA PHE A 341 -20.68 4.98 21.16
C PHE A 341 -21.25 4.69 19.76
N SER A 342 -21.68 5.74 19.05
CA SER A 342 -22.14 5.67 17.67
C SER A 342 -21.67 6.90 16.92
N GLY A 343 -21.12 6.72 15.71
CA GLY A 343 -20.53 7.78 14.90
C GLY A 343 -19.04 7.58 14.65
N THR A 344 -18.44 8.55 13.97
CA THR A 344 -17.00 8.64 13.71
C THR A 344 -16.34 9.48 14.80
N PHE A 345 -15.20 9.01 15.28
CA PHE A 345 -14.40 9.67 16.28
C PHE A 345 -12.94 9.71 15.82
N ASN A 346 -12.29 10.85 15.97
CA ASN A 346 -10.87 11.04 15.70
C ASN A 346 -10.12 11.34 17.00
N GLY A 347 -8.87 10.91 17.07
CA GLY A 347 -8.02 11.25 18.19
C GLY A 347 -6.70 10.49 18.17
N SER A 348 -6.26 10.04 19.33
CA SER A 348 -4.95 9.42 19.48
C SER A 348 -5.01 8.09 20.23
N PHE A 349 -4.14 7.16 19.81
CA PHE A 349 -3.84 5.92 20.48
C PHE A 349 -2.42 5.98 21.05
N GLU A 350 -2.29 5.95 22.38
CA GLU A 350 -1.01 5.75 23.04
C GLU A 350 -0.78 4.24 23.18
N HIS A 351 0.03 3.66 22.29
CA HIS A 351 0.36 2.23 22.28
C HIS A 351 1.56 1.96 23.19
N PHE A 352 1.47 0.93 24.02
CA PHE A 352 2.56 0.51 24.90
C PHE A 352 3.33 -0.66 24.27
N LEU A 353 4.62 -0.46 24.03
CA LEU A 353 5.50 -1.44 23.42
C LEU A 353 6.05 -2.42 24.47
N ARG A 354 6.51 -3.59 24.02
CA ARG A 354 7.00 -4.67 24.91
C ARG A 354 8.23 -4.28 25.73
N ASP A 355 9.01 -3.30 25.25
CA ASP A 355 10.18 -2.77 25.93
C ASP A 355 9.83 -1.69 26.97
N GLY A 356 8.55 -1.39 27.16
CA GLY A 356 8.04 -0.41 28.11
C GLY A 356 8.00 1.03 27.57
N SER A 357 8.42 1.26 26.32
CA SER A 357 8.26 2.55 25.66
C SER A 357 6.82 2.76 25.16
N THR A 358 6.47 4.00 24.83
CA THR A 358 5.15 4.35 24.30
C THR A 358 5.25 5.06 22.97
N GLU A 359 4.31 4.80 22.07
CA GLU A 359 4.16 5.51 20.80
C GLU A 359 2.75 6.12 20.70
N LEU A 360 2.65 7.31 20.08
CA LEU A 360 1.38 8.01 19.88
C LEU A 360 0.99 7.96 18.41
N LEU A 361 -0.12 7.30 18.12
CA LEU A 361 -0.63 7.11 16.77
C LEU A 361 -1.93 7.91 16.59
N GLY A 362 -2.09 8.57 15.44
CA GLY A 362 -3.37 9.15 15.06
C GLY A 362 -4.39 8.02 14.86
N LEU A 363 -5.59 8.16 15.42
CA LEU A 363 -6.59 7.09 15.48
C LEU A 363 -7.94 7.60 14.97
N THR A 364 -8.50 6.91 13.98
CA THR A 364 -9.89 7.08 13.55
C THR A 364 -10.70 5.86 14.00
N VAL A 365 -11.80 6.06 14.73
CA VAL A 365 -12.70 5.01 15.18
C VAL A 365 -14.11 5.27 14.67
N ASN A 366 -14.67 4.27 14.02
CA ASN A 366 -16.04 4.29 13.53
C ASN A 366 -16.86 3.29 14.34
N LEU A 367 -17.82 3.77 15.12
CA LEU A 367 -18.70 2.93 15.95
C LEU A 367 -20.13 2.97 15.40
N ASN A 368 -20.79 1.82 15.42
CA ASN A 368 -22.18 1.65 15.05
C ASN A 368 -22.90 0.90 16.17
N ARG A 369 -23.88 1.58 16.78
CA ARG A 369 -24.64 1.05 17.89
C ARG A 369 -26.03 0.58 17.46
N ARG A 370 -26.38 -0.64 17.89
CA ARG A 370 -27.74 -1.21 17.85
C ARG A 370 -28.15 -1.70 19.23
N LYS A 371 -29.06 -0.97 19.89
CA LYS A 371 -29.45 -1.20 21.29
C LYS A 371 -28.23 -1.13 22.23
N ASN A 372 -27.84 -2.24 22.86
CA ASN A 372 -26.65 -2.31 23.70
C ASN A 372 -25.44 -2.90 22.98
N HIS A 373 -25.60 -3.41 21.76
CA HIS A 373 -24.50 -3.94 20.97
C HIS A 373 -23.85 -2.82 20.17
N VAL A 374 -22.52 -2.80 20.13
CA VAL A 374 -21.72 -1.86 19.35
C VAL A 374 -20.74 -2.65 18.50
N THR A 375 -20.71 -2.34 17.22
CA THR A 375 -19.71 -2.84 16.28
C THR A 375 -18.94 -1.65 15.74
N GLY A 376 -17.72 -1.86 15.28
CA GLY A 376 -16.93 -0.76 14.75
C GLY A 376 -15.66 -1.20 14.08
N SER A 377 -14.91 -0.20 13.65
CA SER A 377 -13.56 -0.36 13.14
C SER A 377 -12.69 0.77 13.63
N PHE A 378 -11.42 0.50 13.82
CA PHE A 378 -10.42 1.49 14.14
C PHE A 378 -9.27 1.42 13.15
N ASP A 379 -8.67 2.55 12.86
CA ASP A 379 -7.51 2.68 11.97
C ASP A 379 -6.51 3.63 12.63
N PHE A 380 -5.27 3.17 12.77
CA PHE A 380 -4.17 3.93 13.37
C PHE A 380 -2.99 4.12 12.42
N GLY A 381 -3.24 4.03 11.11
CA GLY A 381 -2.24 4.21 10.07
C GLY A 381 -1.44 2.95 9.70
N LEU A 382 -1.43 1.93 10.58
CA LEU A 382 -0.73 0.65 10.37
C LEU A 382 -1.66 -0.48 9.90
N GLY A 383 -2.96 -0.23 9.81
CA GLY A 383 -3.97 -1.20 9.42
C GLY A 383 -5.29 -0.95 10.13
N GLN A 384 -6.33 -1.65 9.66
CA GLN A 384 -7.67 -1.51 10.21
C GLN A 384 -7.98 -2.68 11.14
N GLY A 385 -8.35 -2.38 12.38
CA GLY A 385 -8.92 -3.35 13.30
C GLY A 385 -10.44 -3.26 13.37
N SER A 386 -11.08 -4.30 13.90
CA SER A 386 -12.51 -4.35 14.20
C SER A 386 -12.77 -4.26 15.70
N ILE A 387 -13.95 -3.75 16.04
CA ILE A 387 -14.49 -3.65 17.40
C ILE A 387 -15.83 -4.37 17.43
N GLU A 388 -16.05 -5.22 18.42
CA GLU A 388 -17.37 -5.76 18.73
C GLU A 388 -17.58 -5.81 20.24
N GLY A 389 -18.70 -5.28 20.74
CA GLY A 389 -18.89 -5.16 22.17
C GLY A 389 -20.29 -4.80 22.61
N PHE A 390 -20.44 -4.62 23.92
CA PHE A 390 -21.70 -4.28 24.56
C PHE A 390 -21.54 -3.11 25.54
N ILE A 391 -22.60 -2.31 25.63
CA ILE A 391 -22.68 -1.21 26.57
C ILE A 391 -23.23 -1.72 27.90
N SER A 392 -22.46 -1.52 28.95
CA SER A 392 -22.86 -1.76 30.34
C SER A 392 -22.40 -0.58 31.19
N ASN A 393 -23.29 -0.06 32.04
CA ASN A 393 -23.00 1.08 32.93
C ASN A 393 -22.38 2.30 32.23
N LYS A 394 -22.89 2.64 31.03
CA LYS A 394 -22.38 3.73 30.15
C LYS A 394 -20.93 3.54 29.67
N GLN A 395 -20.38 2.35 29.81
CA GLN A 395 -19.08 1.94 29.26
C GLN A 395 -19.31 0.98 28.10
N LEU A 396 -18.57 1.16 27.01
CA LEU A 396 -18.47 0.14 25.96
C LEU A 396 -17.36 -0.83 26.36
N ARG A 397 -17.73 -2.08 26.64
CA ARG A 397 -16.78 -3.20 26.78
C ARG A 397 -16.76 -3.94 25.46
N PHE A 398 -15.59 -4.12 24.87
CA PHE A 398 -15.48 -4.66 23.53
C PHE A 398 -14.28 -5.59 23.40
N GLU A 399 -14.41 -6.51 22.45
CA GLU A 399 -13.32 -7.25 21.85
C GLU A 399 -12.84 -6.47 20.63
N TRP A 400 -11.54 -6.50 20.41
CA TRP A 400 -10.92 -5.93 19.23
C TRP A 400 -10.04 -6.99 18.55
N SER A 401 -9.91 -6.87 17.23
CA SER A 401 -8.98 -7.68 16.46
C SER A 401 -8.33 -6.86 15.36
N TRP A 402 -7.04 -7.11 15.12
CA TRP A 402 -6.25 -6.53 14.05
C TRP A 402 -5.19 -7.54 13.60
N GLY A 403 -5.24 -7.98 12.35
CA GLY A 403 -4.46 -9.12 11.87
C GLY A 403 -4.74 -10.39 12.69
N ALA A 404 -3.68 -11.05 13.17
CA ALA A 404 -3.79 -12.19 14.10
C ALA A 404 -3.90 -11.78 15.58
N ASN A 405 -3.77 -10.49 15.88
CA ASN A 405 -3.85 -9.98 17.24
C ASN A 405 -5.31 -9.72 17.63
N PHE A 406 -5.63 -10.02 18.88
CA PHE A 406 -6.94 -9.76 19.45
C PHE A 406 -6.81 -9.42 20.93
N GLY A 407 -7.83 -8.77 21.46
CA GLY A 407 -7.86 -8.43 22.87
C GLY A 407 -9.19 -7.82 23.28
N GLN A 408 -9.18 -7.21 24.46
CA GLN A 408 -10.36 -6.57 25.03
C GLN A 408 -10.05 -5.12 25.36
N GLY A 409 -11.08 -4.30 25.34
CA GLY A 409 -10.97 -2.88 25.67
C GLY A 409 -12.21 -2.35 26.35
N ILE A 410 -12.04 -1.20 26.99
CA ILE A 410 -13.11 -0.44 27.62
C ILE A 410 -13.02 1.00 27.15
N LEU A 411 -14.13 1.52 26.61
CA LEU A 411 -14.30 2.94 26.31
C LEU A 411 -15.37 3.54 27.23
N ASN A 412 -15.03 4.68 27.81
CA ASN A 412 -15.93 5.56 28.55
C ASN A 412 -16.32 6.71 27.64
N SER A 413 -17.57 7.15 27.73
CA SER A 413 -18.02 8.35 27.04
C SER A 413 -18.28 9.47 28.05
N ASN A 414 -17.98 10.71 27.67
CA ASN A 414 -18.43 11.86 28.44
C ASN A 414 -19.97 12.00 28.41
N ALA A 415 -20.53 12.91 29.19
CA ALA A 415 -21.98 13.08 29.31
C ALA A 415 -22.69 13.37 27.97
N THR A 416 -21.97 13.97 27.01
CA THR A 416 -22.51 14.40 25.72
C THR A 416 -22.32 13.37 24.60
N GLY A 417 -21.54 12.31 24.81
CA GLY A 417 -21.28 11.34 23.73
C GLY A 417 -20.23 11.78 22.72
N ASN A 418 -19.58 12.92 22.95
CA ASN A 418 -18.68 13.56 21.99
C ASN A 418 -17.20 13.34 22.29
N GLN A 419 -16.87 12.79 23.45
CA GLN A 419 -15.51 12.34 23.75
C GLN A 419 -15.55 10.92 24.28
N LEU A 420 -14.60 10.11 23.83
CA LEU A 420 -14.37 8.77 24.33
C LEU A 420 -12.96 8.66 24.89
N THR A 421 -12.82 8.05 26.06
CA THR A 421 -11.51 7.70 26.64
C THR A 421 -11.51 6.25 27.07
N GLY A 422 -10.43 5.53 26.79
CA GLY A 422 -10.43 4.09 27.01
C GLY A 422 -9.06 3.46 27.18
N GLN A 423 -9.09 2.19 27.56
CA GLN A 423 -7.92 1.34 27.68
C GLN A 423 -8.12 0.10 26.81
N LEU A 424 -7.03 -0.36 26.20
CA LEU A 424 -6.96 -1.63 25.50
C LEU A 424 -5.97 -2.53 26.23
N GLY A 425 -6.25 -3.83 26.23
CA GLY A 425 -5.29 -4.84 26.59
C GLY A 425 -5.26 -6.00 25.59
N TYR A 426 -4.11 -6.68 25.54
CA TYR A 426 -3.93 -7.91 24.78
C TYR A 426 -4.57 -9.07 25.56
N GLN A 427 -5.47 -9.84 24.91
CA GLN A 427 -6.28 -10.90 25.52
C GLN A 427 -7.30 -10.40 26.59
N ALA A 428 -6.87 -9.74 27.67
CA ALA A 428 -7.72 -9.15 28.71
C ALA A 428 -7.56 -7.61 28.74
N PHE A 429 -8.58 -6.87 29.20
CA PHE A 429 -8.62 -5.39 29.11
C PHE A 429 -7.58 -4.66 29.98
N ASP A 430 -6.93 -5.33 30.92
CA ASP A 430 -5.91 -4.81 31.85
C ASP A 430 -4.47 -5.11 31.41
N HIS A 431 -4.28 -5.84 30.31
CA HIS A 431 -2.96 -6.15 29.76
C HIS A 431 -2.48 -5.08 28.78
N ASN A 432 -2.28 -3.85 29.28
CA ASN A 432 -1.44 -2.76 28.76
C ASN A 432 -1.21 -2.71 27.23
N ALA A 433 -2.25 -2.80 26.39
CA ALA A 433 -2.11 -2.58 24.95
C ALA A 433 -2.17 -1.09 24.58
N GLY A 434 -2.69 -0.24 25.47
CA GLY A 434 -2.58 1.21 25.31
C GLY A 434 -3.84 1.98 25.73
N ARG A 435 -3.87 3.27 25.39
CA ARG A 435 -4.93 4.21 25.79
C ARG A 435 -5.50 4.97 24.62
N TRP A 436 -6.82 5.13 24.59
CA TRP A 436 -7.54 5.89 23.57
C TRP A 436 -8.02 7.22 24.13
N GLN A 437 -7.83 8.28 23.33
CA GLN A 437 -8.48 9.57 23.53
C GLN A 437 -9.09 10.01 22.21
N LEU A 438 -10.41 10.09 22.16
CA LEU A 438 -11.16 10.33 20.93
C LEU A 438 -12.16 11.47 21.11
N SER A 439 -12.34 12.27 20.08
CA SER A 439 -13.38 13.28 19.94
C SER A 439 -14.24 12.96 18.73
N ARG A 440 -15.55 13.15 18.85
CA ARG A 440 -16.50 12.96 17.74
C ARG A 440 -16.25 14.02 16.67
N ASP A 441 -16.30 13.58 15.41
CA ASP A 441 -16.23 14.45 14.23
C ASP A 441 -17.46 15.34 14.04
#